data_AF-A0A6L9ZMK3-F1
#
_entry.id   AF-A0A6L9ZMK3-F1
#
_cell.length_a   1.000
_cell.length_b   1.000
_cell.length_c   1.000
_cell.angle_alpha   90.00
_cell.angle_beta   90.00
_cell.angle_gamma   90.00
#
_symmetry.space_group_name_H-M   'P 1'
#
loop_
_entity.id
_entity.type
_entity.pdbx_description
1 polymer ?
#
loop_
_entity_poly.entity_id
_entity_poly.type
_entity_poly.pdbx_seq_one_letter_code
_entity_poly.pdbx_strand_id
1 'polypeptide(L)' 'MILVNRLGTPPQILWLTCGNVTNRNLRLILSNTFAEALRMLEVGEAIVEISD' A
#
# COMPACT_ATOMS: atom_id res chain seq x y z
N MET A 1 4.02 26.78 2.88
CA MET A 1 4.86 25.56 3.01
C MET A 1 5.25 25.28 4.46
N ILE A 2 4.31 25.36 5.42
CA ILE A 2 4.61 25.20 6.86
C ILE A 2 4.07 23.87 7.42
N LEU A 3 3.08 23.25 6.76
CA LEU A 3 2.46 22.00 7.21
C LEU A 3 3.36 20.76 6.98
N VAL A 4 4.03 20.70 5.82
CA VAL A 4 4.84 19.53 5.41
C VAL A 4 6.14 19.42 6.21
N ASN A 5 6.77 20.55 6.56
CA ASN A 5 8.04 20.55 7.29
C ASN A 5 7.94 20.11 8.76
N ARG A 6 6.73 20.03 9.34
CA ARG A 6 6.54 19.62 10.75
C ARG A 6 6.11 18.17 10.94
N LEU A 7 5.50 17.54 9.93
CA LEU A 7 4.89 16.20 10.04
C LEU A 7 5.60 15.13 9.20
N GLY A 8 6.60 15.49 8.39
CA GLY A 8 7.30 14.56 7.51
C GLY A 8 6.53 14.30 6.20
N THR A 9 7.01 13.33 5.41
CA THR A 9 6.26 12.82 4.24
C THR A 9 4.88 12.34 4.68
N PRO A 10 3.81 12.62 3.91
CA PRO A 10 2.46 12.18 4.25
C PRO A 10 2.44 10.65 4.45
N PRO A 11 1.61 10.13 5.38
CA PRO A 11 1.51 8.69 5.58
C PRO A 11 1.10 8.04 4.27
N GLN A 12 1.89 7.05 3.84
CA GLN A 12 1.62 6.32 2.62
C GLN A 12 0.64 5.19 2.93
N ILE A 13 -0.37 5.02 2.08
CA ILE A 13 -1.49 4.09 2.32
C ILE A 13 -1.45 2.98 1.28
N LEU A 14 -1.47 1.73 1.74
CA LEU A 14 -1.75 0.57 0.89
C LEU A 14 -3.23 0.22 1.02
N TRP A 15 -3.99 0.40 -0.06
CA TRP A 15 -5.40 0.07 -0.12
C TRP A 15 -5.59 -1.31 -0.77
N LEU A 16 -6.20 -2.26 -0.06
CA LEU A 16 -6.40 -3.61 -0.55
C LEU A 16 -7.88 -3.90 -0.75
N THR A 17 -8.26 -4.23 -1.97
CA THR A 17 -9.61 -4.64 -2.35
C THR A 17 -9.57 -6.11 -2.80
N CYS A 18 -9.98 -7.03 -1.93
CA CYS A 18 -9.89 -8.48 -2.20
C CYS A 18 -11.18 -9.27 -1.85
N GLY A 19 -12.31 -8.58 -1.65
CA GLY A 19 -13.57 -9.22 -1.23
C GLY A 19 -13.46 -10.01 0.09
N ASN A 20 -14.38 -10.97 0.30
CA ASN A 20 -14.32 -11.89 1.46
C ASN A 20 -13.45 -13.11 1.12
N VAL A 21 -12.15 -12.98 1.33
CA VAL A 21 -11.17 -14.04 1.12
C VAL A 21 -10.76 -14.70 2.43
N THR A 22 -10.39 -15.98 2.34
CA THR A 22 -9.76 -16.66 3.48
C THR A 22 -8.39 -16.05 3.78
N ASN A 23 -7.93 -16.14 5.03
CA ASN A 23 -6.57 -15.73 5.41
C ASN A 23 -5.47 -16.41 4.56
N ARG A 24 -5.73 -17.61 4.04
CA ARG A 24 -4.80 -18.30 3.14
C ARG A 24 -4.69 -17.56 1.81
N ASN A 25 -5.82 -17.22 1.20
CA ASN A 25 -5.85 -16.51 -0.08
C ASN A 25 -5.33 -15.09 0.09
N LEU A 26 -5.69 -14.38 1.16
CA LEU A 26 -5.15 -13.06 1.48
C LEU A 26 -3.61 -13.05 1.52
N ARG A 27 -3.01 -14.07 2.17
CA ARG A 27 -1.55 -14.22 2.19
C ARG A 27 -0.97 -14.46 0.80
N LEU A 28 -1.64 -15.22 -0.06
CA LEU A 28 -1.20 -15.46 -1.43
C LEU A 28 -1.22 -14.18 -2.25
N ILE A 29 -2.33 -13.42 -2.19
CA ILE A 29 -2.49 -12.13 -2.87
C ILE A 29 -1.35 -11.19 -2.47
N LEU A 30 -1.14 -11.00 -1.16
CA LEU A 30 -0.08 -10.12 -0.66
C LEU A 30 1.31 -10.65 -1.03
N SER A 31 1.55 -11.96 -0.98
CA SER A 31 2.85 -12.53 -1.36
C SER A 31 3.19 -12.26 -2.83
N ASN A 32 2.19 -12.16 -3.70
CA ASN A 32 2.36 -11.91 -5.12
C ASN A 32 2.46 -10.41 -5.47
N THR A 33 1.80 -9.53 -4.71
CA THR A 33 1.59 -8.12 -5.09
C THR A 33 2.35 -7.12 -4.20
N PHE A 34 2.67 -7.49 -2.96
CA PHE A 34 3.22 -6.57 -1.97
C PHE A 34 4.59 -6.00 -2.36
N ALA A 35 5.44 -6.80 -3.01
CA ALA A 35 6.78 -6.34 -3.41
C ALA A 35 6.72 -5.20 -4.45
N GLU A 36 5.77 -5.24 -5.38
CA GLU A 36 5.57 -4.15 -6.34
C GLU A 36 4.92 -2.94 -5.66
N ALA A 37 3.90 -3.18 -4.85
CA ALA A 37 3.25 -2.10 -4.12
C ALA A 37 4.24 -1.35 -3.20
N LEU A 38 5.17 -2.08 -2.57
CA LEU A 38 6.21 -1.49 -1.75
C LEU A 38 7.18 -0.61 -2.57
N ARG A 39 7.57 -1.05 -3.78
CA ARG A 39 8.40 -0.22 -4.68
C ARG A 39 7.71 1.10 -5.04
N MET A 40 6.41 1.06 -5.32
CA MET A 40 5.63 2.27 -5.61
C MET A 40 5.61 3.22 -4.41
N LEU A 41 5.40 2.69 -3.20
CA LEU A 41 5.50 3.47 -1.96
C LEU A 41 6.92 4.04 -1.79
N GLU A 42 7.98 3.27 -2.00
CA GLU A 42 9.36 3.77 -1.86
C GLU A 42 9.70 4.92 -2.84
N VAL A 43 9.05 4.96 -4.00
CA VAL A 43 9.20 6.06 -4.99
C VAL A 43 8.44 7.33 -4.60
N GLY A 44 7.60 7.26 -3.56
CA GLY A 44 6.90 8.40 -2.96
C GLY A 44 5.41 8.47 -3.29
N GLU A 45 4.83 7.39 -3.83
CA GLU A 45 3.38 7.34 -4.02
C GLU A 45 2.64 7.43 -2.68
N ALA A 46 1.66 8.32 -2.60
CA ALA A 46 0.90 8.52 -1.36
C ALA A 46 -0.10 7.39 -1.11
N ILE A 47 -0.66 6.80 -2.17
CA ILE A 47 -1.64 5.73 -2.10
C ILE A 47 -1.32 4.71 -3.19
N VAL A 48 -1.26 3.45 -2.83
CA VAL A 48 -1.11 2.33 -3.76
C VAL A 48 -2.28 1.38 -3.56
N GLU A 49 -2.95 0.99 -4.63
CA GLU A 49 -4.07 0.06 -4.60
C GLU A 49 -3.63 -1.33 -5.08
N ILE A 50 -4.03 -2.37 -4.34
CA ILE A 50 -3.98 -3.76 -4.77
C ILE A 50 -5.42 -4.25 -4.91
N SER A 51 -5.76 -4.77 -6.08
CA SER A 51 -7.05 -5.41 -6.35
C SER A 51 -6.82 -6.87 -6.78
N ASP A 52 -7.59 -7.81 -6.22
CA ASP A 52 -7.62 -9.24 -6.59
C ASP A 52 -8.95 -9.61 -7.26
#